data_AF-A0A0C2FLR7-F1
#
_entry.id   AF-A0A0C2FLR7-F1
#
_cell.length_a   1.000
_cell.length_b   1.000
_cell.length_c   1.000
_cell.angle_alpha   90.00
_cell.angle_beta   90.00
_cell.angle_gamma   90.00
#
_symmetry.space_group_name_H-M   'P 1'
#
loop_
_entity.id
_entity.type
_entity.pdbx_description
1 polymer ?
#
loop_
_entity_poly.entity_id
_entity_poly.type
_entity_poly.pdbx_seq_one_letter_code
_entity_poly.pdbx_strand_id
1 'polypeptide(L)'
;NEEEEPQFIYDHIVCRKDSQRKQDVWSTFTPSCKREHCMKELLDTEQNYVEKALNMIINKFYEPLQKVIRESDHKTLWNLHHSFHSDLRHAVLKTLGLSQNSEGRPNSLSLGRTIGDVFLQHKDKFIAYGPYCMGLGDSRARILDLEKNDPVIKTKIYECTASVNDNQFKLQDLLCLPMQRVLKYHILLSNECASYEATSPDGGDKTYRD
;
A
#
# COMPACT_ATOMS: atom_id res chain seq x y z
N ASN A 1 21.31 7.88 11.49
CA ASN A 1 19.96 7.39 11.78
C ASN A 1 19.52 6.44 10.68
N GLU A 2 19.75 5.14 10.86
CA GLU A 2 19.42 4.11 9.85
C GLU A 2 17.90 3.81 9.76
N GLU A 3 17.09 4.23 10.74
CA GLU A 3 15.63 4.04 10.76
C GLU A 3 14.82 5.22 10.20
N GLU A 4 15.39 6.44 10.18
CA GLU A 4 14.69 7.62 9.65
C GLU A 4 14.64 7.65 8.12
N GLU A 5 15.66 7.09 7.46
CA GLU A 5 15.77 7.09 6.00
C GLU A 5 14.65 6.25 5.34
N PRO A 6 14.35 5.01 5.76
CA PRO A 6 13.20 4.27 5.22
C PRO A 6 11.85 4.96 5.45
N GLN A 7 11.65 5.63 6.59
CA GLN A 7 10.40 6.34 6.87
C GLN A 7 10.25 7.56 5.96
N PHE A 8 11.31 8.33 5.75
CA PHE A 8 11.33 9.44 4.80
C PHE A 8 10.99 8.98 3.37
N ILE A 9 11.55 7.86 2.92
CA ILE A 9 11.29 7.28 1.60
C ILE A 9 9.81 6.91 1.45
N TYR A 10 9.24 6.25 2.47
CA TYR A 10 7.82 5.90 2.48
C TYR A 10 6.95 7.15 2.35
N ASP A 11 7.21 8.18 3.14
CA ASP A 11 6.42 9.41 3.10
C ASP A 11 6.57 10.15 1.75
N HIS A 12 7.77 10.14 1.17
CA HIS A 12 8.04 10.76 -0.12
C HIS A 12 7.31 10.08 -1.28
N ILE A 13 7.24 8.74 -1.29
CA ILE A 13 6.69 7.97 -2.40
C ILE A 13 5.19 7.70 -2.21
N VAL A 14 4.80 7.30 -1.01
CA VAL A 14 3.47 6.76 -0.71
C VAL A 14 2.51 7.84 -0.20
N CYS A 15 2.96 8.73 0.69
CA CYS A 15 2.10 9.75 1.30
C CYS A 15 1.96 11.03 0.46
N ARG A 16 2.87 11.25 -0.51
CA ARG A 16 2.86 12.45 -1.33
C ARG A 16 1.66 12.48 -2.29
N LYS A 17 0.91 13.60 -2.26
CA LYS A 17 -0.17 13.87 -3.22
C LYS A 17 0.43 14.09 -4.60
N ASP A 18 -0.06 13.35 -5.58
CA ASP A 18 0.42 13.42 -6.96
C ASP A 18 -0.46 14.35 -7.78
N SER A 19 0.12 15.46 -8.23
CA SER A 19 -0.54 16.45 -9.08
C SER A 19 -0.76 15.97 -10.52
N GLN A 20 -0.14 14.86 -10.94
CA GLN A 20 -0.23 14.31 -12.30
C GLN A 20 -1.20 13.11 -12.44
N ARG A 21 -2.02 12.81 -11.42
CA ARG A 21 -2.99 11.72 -11.54
C ARG A 21 -3.97 11.97 -12.69
N LYS A 22 -4.29 10.90 -13.43
CA LYS A 22 -5.38 10.93 -14.41
C LYS A 22 -6.65 11.39 -13.70
N GLN A 23 -7.28 12.41 -14.27
CA GLN A 23 -8.45 13.04 -13.69
C GLN A 23 -9.64 12.07 -13.78
N ASP A 24 -9.98 11.49 -12.64
CA ASP A 24 -11.15 10.62 -12.46
C ASP A 24 -12.01 11.12 -11.29
N VAL A 25 -13.19 10.51 -11.13
CA VAL A 25 -14.16 10.86 -10.06
C VAL A 25 -13.52 10.80 -8.67
N TRP A 26 -12.56 9.91 -8.45
CA TRP A 26 -11.84 9.77 -7.19
C TRP A 26 -10.84 10.92 -6.96
N SER A 27 -10.14 11.37 -8.00
CA SER A 27 -9.15 12.45 -7.94
C SER A 27 -9.79 13.81 -7.63
N THR A 28 -11.03 14.02 -8.07
CA THR A 28 -11.82 15.24 -7.83
C THR A 28 -12.62 15.20 -6.53
N PHE A 29 -12.76 14.03 -5.90
CA PHE A 29 -13.48 13.89 -4.65
C PHE A 29 -12.78 14.67 -3.53
N THR A 30 -13.53 15.56 -2.89
CA THR A 30 -13.07 16.36 -1.75
C THR A 30 -13.74 15.85 -0.48
N PRO A 31 -12.98 15.28 0.48
CA PRO A 31 -13.53 14.80 1.74
C PRO A 31 -14.06 15.96 2.58
N SER A 32 -15.22 15.75 3.20
CA SER A 32 -15.98 16.71 3.98
C SER A 32 -15.99 16.41 5.49
N CYS A 33 -15.70 15.16 5.87
CA CYS A 33 -15.63 14.72 7.27
C CYS A 33 -14.37 13.91 7.56
N LYS A 34 -14.04 13.73 8.85
CA LYS A 34 -12.85 12.96 9.29
C LYS A 34 -12.82 11.56 8.69
N ARG A 35 -13.97 10.88 8.61
CA ARG A 35 -14.10 9.55 8.02
C ARG A 35 -13.73 9.53 6.54
N GLU A 36 -14.23 10.50 5.77
CA GLU A 36 -13.91 10.64 4.35
C GLU A 36 -12.43 10.97 4.14
N HIS A 37 -11.82 11.78 5.02
CA HIS A 37 -10.39 12.03 5.01
C HIS A 37 -9.58 10.75 5.23
N CYS A 38 -9.95 9.92 6.20
CA CYS A 38 -9.30 8.63 6.45
C CYS A 38 -9.43 7.68 5.25
N MET A 39 -10.62 7.59 4.65
CA MET A 39 -10.83 6.78 3.44
C MET A 39 -10.03 7.29 2.25
N LYS A 40 -9.96 8.62 2.09
CA LYS A 40 -9.19 9.28 1.04
C LYS A 40 -7.70 8.99 1.19
N GLU A 41 -7.17 9.13 2.41
CA GLU A 41 -5.79 8.79 2.73
C GLU A 41 -5.49 7.30 2.52
N LEU A 42 -6.34 6.41 3.01
CA LEU A 42 -6.17 4.97 2.89
C LEU A 42 -6.04 4.54 1.42
N LEU A 43 -6.98 4.96 0.57
CA LEU A 43 -6.99 4.59 -0.84
C LEU A 43 -5.92 5.35 -1.65
N ASP A 44 -5.67 6.64 -1.38
CA ASP A 44 -4.61 7.39 -2.08
C ASP A 44 -3.22 6.81 -1.79
N THR A 45 -2.96 6.43 -0.54
CA THR A 45 -1.69 5.79 -0.16
C THR A 45 -1.59 4.36 -0.69
N GLU A 46 -2.69 3.60 -0.76
CA GLU A 46 -2.66 2.27 -1.39
C GLU A 46 -2.37 2.38 -2.88
N GLN A 47 -3.03 3.31 -3.57
CA GLN A 47 -2.82 3.54 -4.98
C GLN A 47 -1.36 3.94 -5.27
N ASN A 48 -0.82 4.91 -4.53
CA ASN A 48 0.58 5.31 -4.67
C ASN A 48 1.54 4.13 -4.38
N TYR A 49 1.24 3.32 -3.37
CA TYR A 49 2.06 2.16 -3.03
C TYR A 49 2.08 1.11 -4.16
N VAL A 50 0.93 0.79 -4.76
CA VAL A 50 0.84 -0.18 -5.85
C VAL A 50 1.41 0.37 -7.16
N GLU A 51 0.92 1.53 -7.61
CA GLU A 51 1.21 2.07 -8.93
C GLU A 51 2.61 2.67 -9.05
N LYS A 52 3.18 3.16 -7.93
CA LYS A 52 4.52 3.76 -7.91
C LYS A 52 5.53 2.85 -7.23
N ALA A 53 5.39 2.64 -5.92
CA ALA A 53 6.44 2.02 -5.11
C ALA A 53 6.71 0.57 -5.55
N LEU A 54 5.68 -0.27 -5.51
CA LEU A 54 5.79 -1.65 -5.93
C LEU A 54 6.13 -1.78 -7.42
N ASN A 55 5.58 -0.90 -8.27
CA ASN A 55 5.74 -0.97 -9.72
C ASN A 55 7.17 -0.65 -10.13
N MET A 56 7.74 0.36 -9.47
CA MET A 56 9.16 0.69 -9.54
C MET A 56 10.00 -0.50 -9.08
N ILE A 57 9.73 -1.04 -7.90
CA ILE A 57 10.49 -2.15 -7.33
C ILE A 57 10.52 -3.34 -8.30
N ILE A 58 9.38 -3.68 -8.93
CA ILE A 58 9.30 -4.86 -9.79
C ILE A 58 9.86 -4.62 -11.19
N ASN A 59 9.33 -3.64 -11.91
CA ASN A 59 9.68 -3.48 -13.33
C ASN A 59 11.06 -2.87 -13.53
N LYS A 60 11.59 -2.18 -12.51
CA LYS A 60 12.84 -1.44 -12.65
C LYS A 60 14.00 -2.00 -11.85
N PHE A 61 13.74 -2.82 -10.83
CA PHE A 61 14.80 -3.52 -10.11
C PHE A 61 14.70 -5.03 -10.28
N TYR A 62 13.55 -5.64 -9.99
CA TYR A 62 13.45 -7.09 -10.07
C TYR A 62 13.57 -7.63 -11.49
N GLU A 63 12.85 -7.08 -12.48
CA GLU A 63 12.94 -7.53 -13.88
C GLU A 63 14.39 -7.47 -14.42
N PRO A 64 15.14 -6.36 -14.25
CA PRO A 64 16.55 -6.30 -14.68
C PRO A 64 17.50 -7.22 -13.90
N LEU A 65 17.15 -7.59 -12.66
CA LEU A 65 17.96 -8.37 -11.72
C LEU A 65 17.42 -9.80 -11.48
N GLN A 66 16.50 -10.29 -12.32
CA GLN A 66 15.84 -11.61 -12.19
C GLN A 66 16.83 -12.78 -12.03
N LYS A 67 18.00 -12.69 -12.67
CA LYS A 67 19.04 -13.74 -12.58
C LYS A 67 19.72 -13.81 -11.20
N VAL A 68 19.53 -12.81 -10.35
CA VAL A 68 20.29 -12.60 -9.12
C VAL A 68 19.40 -12.61 -7.88
N ILE A 69 18.13 -12.19 -8.02
CA ILE A 69 17.15 -12.16 -6.93
C ILE A 69 16.04 -13.18 -7.17
N ARG A 70 15.63 -13.91 -6.12
CA ARG A 70 14.60 -14.95 -6.20
C ARG A 70 13.23 -14.32 -6.54
N GLU A 71 12.65 -14.75 -7.66
CA GLU A 71 11.43 -14.14 -8.22
C GLU A 71 10.13 -14.43 -7.46
N SER A 72 10.08 -15.53 -6.69
CA SER A 72 8.82 -16.09 -6.17
C SER A 72 8.09 -15.19 -5.18
N ASP A 73 8.84 -14.48 -4.35
CA ASP A 73 8.27 -13.85 -3.16
C ASP A 73 7.73 -12.44 -3.47
N HIS A 74 8.39 -11.74 -4.39
CA HIS A 74 8.05 -10.37 -4.77
C HIS A 74 6.83 -10.30 -5.70
N LYS A 75 6.70 -11.24 -6.65
CA LYS A 75 5.50 -11.35 -7.50
C LYS A 75 4.25 -11.70 -6.67
N THR A 76 4.42 -12.46 -5.59
CA THR A 76 3.30 -12.81 -4.69
C THR A 76 2.78 -11.57 -3.96
N LEU A 77 3.67 -10.75 -3.40
CA LEU A 77 3.28 -9.47 -2.77
C LEU A 77 2.67 -8.49 -3.77
N TRP A 78 3.20 -8.40 -4.99
CA TRP A 78 2.61 -7.60 -6.07
C TRP A 78 1.15 -7.96 -6.34
N ASN A 79 0.90 -9.25 -6.57
CA ASN A 79 -0.43 -9.76 -6.89
C ASN A 79 -1.39 -9.55 -5.72
N LEU A 80 -0.92 -9.76 -4.48
CA LEU A 80 -1.66 -9.44 -3.26
C LEU A 80 -2.13 -7.99 -3.30
N HIS A 81 -1.22 -7.03 -3.38
CA HIS A 81 -1.57 -5.61 -3.31
C HIS A 81 -2.36 -5.10 -4.50
N HIS A 82 -2.10 -5.61 -5.70
CA HIS A 82 -2.88 -5.24 -6.87
C HIS A 82 -4.34 -5.72 -6.74
N SER A 83 -4.56 -6.93 -6.21
CA SER A 83 -5.91 -7.43 -5.95
C SER A 83 -6.59 -6.69 -4.79
N PHE A 84 -5.84 -6.41 -3.72
CA PHE A 84 -6.32 -5.68 -2.56
C PHE A 84 -6.70 -4.23 -2.91
N HIS A 85 -5.86 -3.49 -3.63
CA HIS A 85 -6.15 -2.14 -4.11
C HIS A 85 -7.42 -2.09 -4.95
N SER A 86 -7.62 -3.05 -5.85
CA SER A 86 -8.83 -3.11 -6.68
C SER A 86 -10.07 -3.28 -5.81
N ASP A 87 -10.09 -4.27 -4.92
CA ASP A 87 -11.24 -4.51 -4.04
C ASP A 87 -11.49 -3.34 -3.06
N LEU A 88 -10.42 -2.75 -2.51
CA LEU A 88 -10.48 -1.58 -1.63
C LEU A 88 -11.07 -0.37 -2.35
N ARG A 89 -10.62 -0.09 -3.59
CA ARG A 89 -11.17 0.99 -4.41
C ARG A 89 -12.67 0.83 -4.62
N HIS A 90 -13.13 -0.38 -4.95
CA HIS A 90 -14.55 -0.65 -5.11
C HIS A 90 -15.34 -0.43 -3.81
N ALA A 91 -14.83 -0.91 -2.67
CA ALA A 91 -15.49 -0.75 -1.36
C ALA A 91 -15.56 0.73 -0.93
N VAL A 92 -14.49 1.50 -1.11
CA VAL A 92 -14.45 2.94 -0.79
C VAL A 92 -15.42 3.72 -1.67
N LEU A 93 -15.37 3.54 -3.00
CA LEU A 93 -16.26 4.26 -3.91
C LEU A 93 -17.74 3.92 -3.66
N LYS A 94 -18.04 2.65 -3.35
CA LYS A 94 -19.39 2.23 -2.96
C LYS A 94 -19.83 2.89 -1.65
N THR A 95 -18.95 2.94 -0.66
CA THR A 95 -19.24 3.55 0.66
C THR A 95 -19.51 5.05 0.56
N LEU A 96 -18.83 5.73 -0.37
CA LEU A 96 -18.99 7.17 -0.63
C LEU A 96 -20.11 7.50 -1.64
N GLY A 97 -20.81 6.49 -2.17
CA GLY A 97 -21.83 6.70 -3.20
C GLY A 97 -21.28 7.20 -4.55
N LEU A 98 -19.97 7.07 -4.79
CA LEU A 98 -19.29 7.46 -6.02
C LEU A 98 -19.25 6.33 -7.07
N SER A 99 -19.75 5.15 -6.72
CA SER A 99 -19.83 4.02 -7.66
C SER A 99 -21.01 4.24 -8.61
N GLN A 100 -20.72 4.34 -9.91
CA GLN A 100 -21.75 4.30 -10.94
C GLN A 100 -22.42 2.93 -10.88
N ASN A 101 -23.70 2.89 -10.50
CA ASN A 101 -24.52 1.68 -10.53
C ASN A 101 -24.41 1.05 -11.92
N SER A 102 -23.71 -0.08 -12.04
CA SER A 102 -23.96 -1.01 -13.14
C SER A 102 -25.23 -1.79 -12.76
N GLU A 103 -26.37 -1.21 -13.11
CA GLU A 103 -27.72 -1.78 -12.99
C GLU A 103 -27.89 -3.02 -13.89
N GLY A 104 -27.23 -4.13 -13.57
CA GLY A 104 -27.34 -5.30 -14.44
C GLY A 104 -26.78 -6.64 -13.95
N ARG A 105 -26.27 -6.76 -12.72
CA ARG A 105 -25.91 -8.09 -12.19
C ARG A 105 -26.93 -8.60 -11.18
N PRO A 106 -27.52 -9.79 -11.38
CA PRO A 106 -28.53 -10.33 -10.50
C PRO A 106 -27.90 -10.64 -9.13
N ASN A 107 -28.37 -9.90 -8.13
CA ASN A 107 -28.69 -10.21 -6.72
C ASN A 107 -28.21 -11.52 -6.03
N SER A 108 -27.10 -12.15 -6.43
CA SER A 108 -26.54 -13.32 -5.72
C SER A 108 -25.17 -13.05 -5.07
N LEU A 109 -24.66 -11.82 -5.10
CA LEU A 109 -23.47 -11.40 -4.32
C LEU A 109 -23.80 -10.31 -3.29
N SER A 110 -25.04 -10.37 -2.78
CA SER A 110 -25.54 -9.55 -1.67
C SER A 110 -24.84 -9.92 -0.36
N LEU A 111 -23.66 -9.37 -0.14
CA LEU A 111 -23.24 -8.92 1.18
C LEU A 111 -22.40 -7.66 0.98
N GLY A 112 -22.75 -6.58 1.67
CA GLY A 112 -22.07 -5.30 1.55
C GLY A 112 -20.58 -5.47 1.84
N ARG A 113 -19.72 -5.36 0.82
CA ARG A 113 -18.27 -5.23 1.04
C ARG A 113 -18.01 -3.85 1.61
N THR A 114 -18.03 -3.75 2.93
CA THR A 114 -17.45 -2.61 3.63
C THR A 114 -15.93 -2.66 3.45
N ILE A 115 -15.24 -1.57 3.79
CA ILE A 115 -13.77 -1.56 3.79
C ILE A 115 -13.23 -2.69 4.66
N GLY A 116 -13.83 -2.93 5.85
CA GLY A 116 -13.45 -4.03 6.74
C GLY A 116 -13.56 -5.42 6.12
N ASP A 117 -14.60 -5.70 5.33
CA ASP A 117 -14.77 -7.00 4.68
C ASP A 117 -13.67 -7.28 3.65
N VAL A 118 -13.17 -6.24 2.98
CA VAL A 118 -12.02 -6.37 2.07
C VAL A 118 -10.78 -6.80 2.84
N PHE A 119 -10.51 -6.19 4.00
CA PHE A 119 -9.37 -6.61 4.84
C PHE A 119 -9.51 -8.07 5.32
N LEU A 120 -10.71 -8.47 5.75
CA LEU A 120 -10.97 -9.85 6.18
C LEU A 120 -10.79 -10.85 5.03
N GLN A 121 -11.21 -10.49 3.82
CA GLN A 121 -11.06 -11.35 2.63
C GLN A 121 -9.59 -11.55 2.24
N HIS A 122 -8.74 -10.52 2.40
CA HIS A 122 -7.33 -10.59 2.02
C HIS A 122 -6.41 -11.01 3.17
N LYS A 123 -6.91 -11.17 4.40
CA LYS A 123 -6.10 -11.49 5.60
C LYS A 123 -5.16 -12.68 5.40
N ASP A 124 -5.64 -13.74 4.75
CA ASP A 124 -4.86 -14.97 4.57
C ASP A 124 -3.77 -14.80 3.50
N LYS A 125 -3.98 -13.89 2.54
CA LYS A 125 -2.95 -13.56 1.55
C LYS A 125 -1.84 -12.68 2.16
N PHE A 126 -2.14 -11.89 3.19
CA PHE A 126 -1.13 -11.14 3.93
C PHE A 126 -0.13 -12.05 4.68
N ILE A 127 -0.41 -13.35 4.84
CA ILE A 127 0.56 -14.33 5.37
C ILE A 127 1.84 -14.38 4.51
N ALA A 128 1.76 -14.03 3.22
CA ALA A 128 2.92 -13.91 2.32
C ALA A 128 4.00 -12.92 2.83
N TYR A 129 3.64 -12.00 3.73
CA TYR A 129 4.61 -11.13 4.39
C TYR A 129 5.54 -11.83 5.37
N GLY A 130 5.14 -12.98 5.93
CA GLY A 130 5.98 -13.74 6.87
C GLY A 130 7.32 -14.15 6.23
N PRO A 131 7.31 -14.93 5.13
CA PRO A 131 8.53 -15.28 4.40
C PRO A 131 9.30 -14.05 3.88
N TYR A 132 8.58 -13.03 3.38
CA TYR A 132 9.23 -11.81 2.88
C TYR A 132 10.03 -11.08 3.97
N CYS A 133 9.42 -10.82 5.14
CA CYS A 133 10.08 -10.14 6.24
C CYS A 133 11.24 -10.97 6.81
N MET A 134 11.10 -12.30 6.85
CA MET A 134 12.17 -13.20 7.27
C MET A 134 13.38 -13.12 6.32
N GLY A 135 13.14 -13.09 5.00
CA GLY A 135 14.20 -13.00 3.99
C GLY A 135 14.71 -11.59 3.70
N LEU A 136 14.10 -10.54 4.27
CA LEU A 136 14.43 -9.15 3.96
C LEU A 136 15.87 -8.78 4.35
N GLY A 137 16.30 -9.18 5.56
CA GLY A 137 17.67 -8.93 6.04
C GLY A 137 18.73 -9.55 5.14
N ASP A 138 18.57 -10.85 4.83
CA ASP A 138 19.46 -11.58 3.94
C ASP A 138 19.48 -10.98 2.53
N SER A 139 18.32 -10.54 2.02
CA SER A 139 18.22 -9.91 0.71
C SER A 139 18.96 -8.57 0.65
N ARG A 140 18.85 -7.73 1.70
CA ARG A 140 19.61 -6.47 1.80
C ARG A 140 21.11 -6.73 1.88
N ALA A 141 21.54 -7.67 2.73
CA ALA A 141 22.94 -8.05 2.88
C ALA A 141 23.52 -8.61 1.57
N ARG A 142 22.76 -9.44 0.86
CA ARG A 142 23.16 -10.00 -0.45
C ARG A 142 23.31 -8.92 -1.51
N ILE A 143 22.43 -7.93 -1.55
CA ILE A 143 22.55 -6.79 -2.49
C ILE A 143 23.82 -5.99 -2.18
N LEU A 144 24.09 -5.69 -0.91
CA LEU A 144 25.33 -5.01 -0.49
C LEU A 144 26.59 -5.77 -0.90
N ASP A 145 26.60 -7.08 -0.68
CA ASP A 145 27.73 -7.93 -1.04
C ASP A 145 27.96 -7.99 -2.56
N LEU A 146 26.87 -8.08 -3.34
CA LEU A 146 26.94 -8.06 -4.80
C LEU A 146 27.40 -6.70 -5.34
N GLU A 147 26.94 -5.59 -4.77
CA GLU A 147 27.42 -4.25 -5.13
C GLU A 147 28.92 -4.06 -4.85
N LYS A 148 29.46 -4.79 -3.86
CA LYS A 148 30.87 -4.74 -3.49
C LYS A 148 31.75 -5.66 -4.35
N ASN A 149 31.27 -6.86 -4.63
CA ASN A 149 32.08 -7.92 -5.25
C ASN A 149 31.88 -8.04 -6.77
N ASP A 150 30.74 -7.59 -7.31
CA ASP A 150 30.43 -7.69 -8.74
C ASP A 150 30.22 -6.30 -9.38
N PRO A 151 31.22 -5.77 -10.11
CA PRO A 151 31.13 -4.46 -10.73
C PRO A 151 30.07 -4.36 -11.83
N VAL A 152 29.67 -5.49 -12.44
CA VAL A 152 28.61 -5.52 -13.46
C VAL A 152 27.25 -5.34 -12.77
N ILE A 153 27.02 -6.05 -11.67
CA ILE A 153 25.78 -5.91 -10.89
C ILE A 153 25.69 -4.54 -10.23
N LYS A 154 26.80 -4.03 -9.69
CA LYS A 154 26.88 -2.65 -9.16
C LYS A 154 26.47 -1.62 -10.19
N THR A 155 27.03 -1.69 -11.40
CA THR A 155 26.70 -0.75 -12.49
C THR A 155 25.22 -0.86 -12.85
N LYS A 156 24.68 -2.08 -12.92
CA LYS A 156 23.27 -2.30 -13.25
C LYS A 156 22.31 -1.78 -12.18
N ILE A 157 22.63 -1.97 -10.89
CA ILE A 157 21.84 -1.40 -9.79
C ILE A 157 21.89 0.14 -9.84
N TYR A 158 23.06 0.71 -10.12
CA TYR A 158 23.22 2.16 -10.28
C TYR A 158 22.38 2.71 -11.44
N GLU A 159 22.44 2.08 -12.61
CA GLU A 159 21.62 2.44 -13.78
C GLU A 159 20.12 2.34 -13.48
N CYS A 160 19.68 1.26 -12.81
CA CYS A 160 18.30 1.10 -12.39
C CYS A 160 17.90 2.24 -11.45
N THR A 161 18.70 2.53 -10.42
CA THR A 161 18.47 3.60 -9.45
C THR A 161 18.35 4.97 -10.15
N ALA A 162 19.26 5.27 -11.07
CA ALA A 162 19.28 6.52 -11.82
C ALA A 162 18.03 6.68 -12.70
N SER A 163 17.57 5.60 -13.32
CA SER A 163 16.45 5.62 -14.26
C SER A 163 15.07 5.83 -13.63
N VAL A 164 14.92 5.63 -12.30
CA VAL A 164 13.58 5.62 -11.67
C VAL A 164 13.41 6.65 -10.57
N ASN A 165 14.48 6.96 -9.85
CA ASN A 165 14.40 7.89 -8.73
C ASN A 165 15.48 8.97 -8.77
N ASP A 166 16.18 9.14 -9.90
CA ASP A 166 17.29 10.09 -10.04
C ASP A 166 18.37 9.92 -8.96
N ASN A 167 18.66 8.65 -8.63
CA ASN A 167 19.55 8.24 -7.54
C ASN A 167 19.15 8.68 -6.13
N GLN A 168 17.89 9.09 -5.90
CA GLN A 168 17.47 9.54 -4.57
C GLN A 168 17.39 8.41 -3.54
N PHE A 169 17.03 7.19 -3.94
CA PHE A 169 16.78 6.09 -2.99
C PHE A 169 17.50 4.81 -3.41
N LYS A 170 18.17 4.15 -2.46
CA LYS A 170 18.84 2.87 -2.71
C LYS A 170 17.83 1.74 -2.76
N LEU A 171 18.10 0.70 -3.56
CA LEU A 171 17.26 -0.49 -3.65
C LEU A 171 16.99 -1.11 -2.27
N GLN A 172 18.01 -1.19 -1.41
CA GLN A 172 17.91 -1.82 -0.09
C GLN A 172 16.87 -1.15 0.81
N ASP A 173 16.68 0.16 0.68
CA ASP A 173 15.73 0.92 1.49
C ASP A 173 14.33 0.88 0.86
N LEU A 174 14.25 0.77 -0.46
CA LEU A 174 13.00 0.49 -1.17
C LEU A 174 12.40 -0.89 -0.79
N LEU A 175 13.25 -1.87 -0.47
CA LEU A 175 12.78 -3.19 0.02
C LEU A 175 12.11 -3.13 1.39
N CYS A 176 12.30 -2.05 2.16
CA CYS A 176 11.61 -1.86 3.43
C CYS A 176 10.14 -1.39 3.24
N LEU A 177 9.80 -0.83 2.07
CA LEU A 177 8.47 -0.25 1.83
C LEU A 177 7.31 -1.24 2.03
N PRO A 178 7.37 -2.50 1.54
CA PRO A 178 6.31 -3.46 1.81
C PRO A 178 6.13 -3.76 3.29
N MET A 179 7.23 -3.93 4.03
CA MET A 179 7.18 -4.15 5.47
C MET A 179 6.57 -2.94 6.20
N GLN A 180 6.93 -1.72 5.80
CA GLN A 180 6.33 -0.52 6.37
C GLN A 180 4.82 -0.45 6.06
N ARG A 181 4.42 -0.78 4.83
CA ARG A 181 3.00 -0.70 4.41
C ARG A 181 2.10 -1.59 5.25
N VAL A 182 2.47 -2.85 5.46
CA VAL A 182 1.66 -3.79 6.26
C VAL A 182 1.49 -3.32 7.71
N LEU A 183 2.50 -2.63 8.26
CA LEU A 183 2.45 -2.05 9.60
C LEU A 183 1.58 -0.79 9.67
N LYS A 184 1.25 -0.10 8.57
CA LYS A 184 0.38 1.09 8.61
C LYS A 184 -1.12 0.76 8.57
N TYR A 185 -1.52 -0.43 8.11
CA TYR A 185 -2.95 -0.76 7.97
C TYR A 185 -3.72 -0.71 9.28
N HIS A 186 -3.18 -1.24 10.38
CA HIS A 186 -3.86 -1.23 11.67
C HIS A 186 -4.09 0.20 12.19
N ILE A 187 -3.17 1.13 11.94
CA ILE A 187 -3.28 2.54 12.33
C ILE A 187 -4.37 3.23 11.50
N LEU A 188 -4.34 3.05 10.18
CA LEU A 188 -5.33 3.63 9.26
C LEU A 188 -6.75 3.13 9.56
N LEU A 189 -6.90 1.83 9.83
CA LEU A 189 -8.17 1.22 10.24
C LEU A 189 -8.62 1.71 11.62
N SER A 190 -7.71 1.85 12.59
CA SER A 190 -8.04 2.38 13.92
C SER A 190 -8.56 3.81 13.83
N ASN A 191 -7.96 4.64 12.97
CA ASN A 191 -8.40 6.02 12.73
C ASN A 191 -9.78 6.06 12.06
N GLU A 192 -10.04 5.17 11.11
CA GLU A 192 -11.38 5.03 10.50
C GLU A 192 -12.43 4.63 11.54
N CYS A 193 -12.16 3.61 12.37
CA CYS A 193 -13.06 3.16 13.43
C CYS A 193 -13.30 4.24 14.50
N ALA A 194 -12.26 4.93 14.97
CA ALA A 194 -12.40 6.01 15.94
C ALA A 194 -13.27 7.17 15.40
N SER A 195 -13.27 7.41 14.09
CA SER A 195 -14.17 8.38 13.47
C SER A 195 -15.64 7.92 13.46
N TYR A 196 -15.91 6.62 13.53
CA TYR A 196 -17.25 6.04 13.60
C TYR A 196 -17.91 6.30 14.96
N GLU A 197 -17.14 6.19 16.04
CA GLU A 197 -17.59 6.47 17.41
C GLU A 197 -17.89 7.97 17.62
N ALA A 198 -17.11 8.86 17.01
CA ALA A 198 -17.32 10.30 17.11
C ALA A 198 -18.53 10.83 16.32
N THR A 199 -19.08 10.03 15.39
CA THR A 199 -20.22 10.42 14.53
C THR A 199 -21.52 9.69 14.89
N SER A 200 -21.48 8.81 15.89
CA SER A 200 -22.70 8.21 16.45
C SER A 200 -23.37 9.23 17.38
N PRO A 201 -24.58 9.73 17.07
CA PRO A 201 -25.33 10.57 17.98
C PRO A 201 -25.97 9.67 19.03
N ASP A 202 -25.16 9.22 19.99
CA ASP A 202 -25.70 8.58 21.18
C ASP A 202 -24.92 9.04 22.42
N GLY A 203 -25.14 10.32 22.76
CA GLY A 203 -25.16 10.77 24.14
C GLY A 203 -26.48 10.33 24.79
N GLY A 204 -26.76 9.02 24.75
CA GLY A 204 -27.89 8.38 25.38
C GLY A 204 -27.45 7.74 26.70
N ASP A 205 -27.86 8.38 27.78
CA ASP A 205 -28.07 7.78 29.09
C ASP A 205 -26.84 7.24 29.87
N LYS A 206 -26.17 8.15 30.58
CA LYS A 206 -25.51 7.82 31.84
C LYS A 206 -26.29 8.44 32.99
N THR A 207 -27.38 7.82 33.43
CA THR A 207 -27.74 7.80 34.86
C THR A 207 -28.75 6.68 35.16
N TYR A 208 -28.26 5.49 35.54
CA TYR A 208 -28.92 4.69 36.58
C TYR A 208 -27.88 3.88 37.37
N ARG A 209 -28.14 3.84 38.69
CA ARG A 209 -27.40 3.26 39.83
C ARG A 209 -26.36 4.20 40.47
N ASP A 210 -26.49 4.61 41.73
CA ASP A 210 -27.24 4.04 42.88
C ASP A 210 -28.15 5.06 43.59
#